data_AF-A0A819HZX6-F1
#
_entry.id   AF-A0A819HZX6-F1
#
_cell.length_a   1.000
_cell.length_b   1.000
_cell.length_c   1.000
_cell.angle_alpha   90.00
_cell.angle_beta   90.00
_cell.angle_gamma   90.00
#
_symmetry.space_group_name_H-M   'P 1'
#
loop_
_entity.id
_entity.type
_entity.pdbx_description
1 polymer ?
#
loop_
_entity_poly.entity_id
_entity_poly.type
_entity_poly.pdbx_seq_one_letter_code
_entity_poly.pdbx_strand_id
1 'polypeptide(L)'
;MIFGTENVRTCALMFIVLAYLMFGAAVFDALESKEEARTRATLRLKMARILYKNDTIQNESAFHSLTSTIFENRHVRAGTAKQWTFPGAFYFSTLVVTLIGYGHTTPKTSMYCCSFTMNKKVLVILVGGKIFCMAYTVAGVPLNLIMFQSTGERLNTIISFVLTRLKRLFGFRRQKVTGFELIAVEFGMTTMLILGGSFIFCKQEKWTYFESIYYSFVTFWTIEYNSIQQHTDGHFQSLII
;
A
#
# COMPACT_ATOMS: atom_id res chain seq x y z
N MET A 1 39.72 21.38 3.10
CA MET A 1 39.23 21.01 1.75
C MET A 1 38.58 19.62 1.82
N ILE A 2 37.51 19.47 2.60
CA ILE A 2 36.88 18.16 2.94
C ILE A 2 35.52 17.97 2.22
N PHE A 3 35.04 18.98 1.48
CA PHE A 3 33.71 19.00 0.86
C PHE A 3 33.66 18.59 -0.64
N GLY A 4 34.74 18.03 -1.20
CA GLY A 4 34.88 17.91 -2.66
C GLY A 4 34.19 16.70 -3.30
N THR A 5 34.49 15.48 -2.85
CA THR A 5 34.14 14.25 -3.58
C THR A 5 32.83 13.61 -3.13
N GLU A 6 32.51 13.66 -1.83
CA GLU A 6 31.26 13.11 -1.30
C GLU A 6 30.03 13.93 -1.68
N ASN A 7 30.20 15.26 -1.74
CA ASN A 7 29.16 16.17 -2.24
C ASN A 7 28.90 15.93 -3.74
N VAL A 8 29.95 15.70 -4.53
CA VAL A 8 29.81 15.41 -5.96
C VAL A 8 29.07 14.09 -6.19
N ARG A 9 29.38 13.02 -5.43
CA ARG A 9 28.63 11.76 -5.49
C ARG A 9 27.15 11.96 -5.14
N THR A 10 26.88 12.72 -4.09
CA THR A 10 25.51 13.02 -3.64
C THR A 10 24.75 13.84 -4.70
N CYS A 11 25.36 14.88 -5.26
CA CYS A 11 24.78 15.67 -6.35
C CYS A 11 24.56 14.85 -7.62
N ALA A 12 25.50 13.97 -7.98
CA ALA A 12 25.34 13.06 -9.12
C ALA A 12 24.18 12.08 -8.91
N LEU A 13 24.04 11.51 -7.70
CA LEU A 13 22.90 10.64 -7.35
C LEU A 13 21.57 11.39 -7.41
N MET A 14 21.49 12.61 -6.87
CA MET A 14 20.30 13.46 -6.98
C MET A 14 19.93 13.71 -8.44
N PHE A 15 20.91 14.05 -9.29
CA PHE A 15 20.67 14.27 -10.72
C PHE A 15 20.17 13.01 -11.43
N ILE A 16 20.75 11.84 -11.14
CA ILE A 16 20.31 10.56 -11.71
C ILE A 16 18.88 10.25 -11.28
N VAL A 17 18.54 10.42 -10.00
CA VAL A 17 17.18 10.19 -9.49
C VAL A 17 16.19 11.14 -10.16
N LEU A 18 16.53 12.43 -10.29
CA LEU A 18 15.69 13.40 -10.99
C LEU A 18 15.49 13.03 -12.46
N ALA A 19 16.55 12.62 -13.16
CA ALA A 19 16.46 12.17 -14.55
C ALA A 19 15.57 10.93 -14.69
N TYR A 20 15.69 9.96 -13.78
CA TYR A 20 14.84 8.77 -13.73
C TYR A 20 13.36 9.12 -13.51
N LEU A 21 13.07 10.04 -12.58
CA LEU A 21 11.71 10.53 -12.32
C LEU A 21 11.13 11.25 -13.54
N MET A 22 11.91 12.11 -14.20
CA MET A 22 11.47 12.82 -15.41
C MET A 22 11.20 11.86 -16.57
N PHE A 23 12.05 10.85 -16.75
CA PHE A 23 11.83 9.80 -17.74
C PHE A 23 10.53 9.02 -17.45
N GLY A 24 10.34 8.59 -16.20
CA GLY A 24 9.11 7.92 -15.78
C GLY A 24 7.87 8.79 -16.00
N ALA A 25 7.92 10.07 -15.64
CA ALA A 25 6.83 11.03 -15.85
C ALA A 25 6.46 11.17 -17.33
N ALA A 26 7.45 11.29 -18.22
CA ALA A 26 7.20 11.38 -19.66
C ALA A 26 6.57 10.10 -20.23
N VAL A 27 7.03 8.93 -19.78
CA VAL A 27 6.48 7.63 -20.20
C VAL A 27 5.03 7.47 -19.70
N PHE A 28 4.76 7.76 -18.43
CA PHE A 28 3.41 7.66 -17.88
C PHE A 28 2.45 8.67 -18.52
N ASP A 29 2.89 9.91 -18.77
CA ASP A 29 2.08 10.89 -19.49
C ASP A 29 1.75 10.40 -20.92
N ALA A 30 2.72 9.86 -21.64
CA ALA A 30 2.50 9.34 -22.99
C ALA A 30 1.55 8.13 -23.04
N LEU A 31 1.60 7.25 -22.03
CA LEU A 31 0.80 6.04 -21.96
C LEU A 31 -0.62 6.30 -21.41
N GLU A 32 -0.75 7.10 -20.35
CA GLU A 32 -1.99 7.22 -19.58
C GLU A 32 -2.84 8.44 -19.96
N SER A 33 -2.25 9.53 -20.49
CA SER A 33 -2.99 10.79 -20.76
C SER A 33 -4.18 10.59 -21.71
N LYS A 34 -4.02 9.74 -22.73
CA LYS A 34 -5.09 9.43 -23.69
C LYS A 34 -6.23 8.65 -23.05
N GLU A 35 -5.91 7.69 -22.18
CA GLU A 35 -6.91 6.86 -21.52
C GLU A 35 -7.64 7.63 -20.42
N GLU A 36 -6.94 8.53 -19.71
CA GLU A 36 -7.57 9.49 -18.80
C GLU A 36 -8.55 10.41 -19.55
N ALA A 37 -8.16 10.95 -20.71
CA ALA A 37 -9.02 11.81 -21.51
C ALA A 37 -10.30 11.08 -21.97
N ARG A 38 -10.19 9.82 -22.40
CA ARG A 38 -11.34 8.97 -22.77
C ARG A 38 -12.23 8.66 -21.57
N THR A 39 -11.63 8.33 -20.43
CA THR A 39 -12.36 8.03 -19.20
C THR A 39 -13.13 9.27 -18.74
N ARG A 40 -12.48 10.45 -18.75
CA ARG A 40 -13.10 11.74 -18.43
C ARG A 40 -14.24 12.09 -19.38
N ALA A 41 -14.07 11.85 -20.68
CA ALA A 41 -15.13 12.06 -21.67
C ALA A 41 -16.34 11.12 -21.42
N THR A 42 -16.08 9.84 -21.16
CA THR A 42 -17.10 8.84 -20.86
C THR A 42 -17.86 9.18 -19.57
N LEU A 43 -17.15 9.63 -18.53
CA LEU A 43 -17.76 10.10 -17.29
C LEU A 43 -18.68 11.30 -17.53
N ARG A 44 -18.21 12.32 -18.27
CA ARG A 44 -19.04 13.49 -18.63
C ARG A 44 -20.30 13.10 -19.41
N LEU A 45 -20.19 12.17 -20.35
CA LEU A 45 -21.34 11.66 -21.10
C LEU A 45 -22.32 10.90 -20.21
N LYS A 46 -21.83 10.05 -19.29
CA LYS A 46 -22.68 9.35 -18.32
C LYS A 46 -23.37 10.34 -17.39
N MET A 47 -22.67 11.36 -16.91
CA MET A 47 -23.23 12.44 -16.08
C MET A 47 -24.33 13.21 -16.82
N ALA A 48 -24.08 13.63 -18.07
CA ALA A 48 -25.06 14.33 -18.90
C ALA A 48 -26.32 13.48 -19.15
N ARG A 49 -26.16 12.17 -19.38
CA ARG A 49 -27.30 11.25 -19.53
C ARG A 49 -28.12 11.12 -18.26
N ILE A 50 -27.49 11.11 -17.08
CA ILE A 50 -28.19 11.02 -15.79
C ILE A 50 -28.99 12.30 -15.55
N LEU A 51 -28.41 13.48 -15.79
CA LEU A 51 -29.10 14.77 -15.69
C LEU A 51 -30.28 14.88 -16.66
N TYR A 52 -30.09 14.42 -17.91
CA TYR A 52 -31.16 14.45 -18.92
C TYR A 52 -32.32 13.51 -18.62
N LYS A 53 -32.06 12.34 -18.01
CA LYS A 53 -33.11 11.35 -17.70
C LYS A 53 -33.91 11.67 -16.44
N ASN A 54 -33.40 12.53 -15.56
CA ASN A 54 -33.98 12.77 -14.25
C ASN A 54 -34.36 14.25 -14.14
N ASP A 55 -35.59 14.60 -14.52
CA ASP A 55 -36.12 15.98 -14.48
C ASP A 55 -36.06 16.61 -13.08
N THR A 56 -36.07 15.80 -12.03
CA THR A 56 -35.92 16.22 -10.63
C THR A 56 -34.50 16.61 -10.22
N ILE A 57 -33.48 16.21 -11.00
CA ILE A 57 -32.06 16.56 -10.78
C ILE A 57 -31.57 17.40 -11.98
N GLN A 58 -32.28 18.46 -12.33
CA GLN A 58 -31.85 19.39 -13.39
C GLN A 58 -30.67 20.28 -12.97
N ASN A 59 -30.40 20.42 -11.67
CA ASN A 59 -29.33 21.27 -11.17
C ASN A 59 -27.99 20.51 -11.18
N GLU A 60 -27.06 20.95 -12.03
CA GLU A 60 -25.66 20.51 -12.04
C GLU A 60 -25.02 20.63 -10.65
N SER A 61 -25.42 21.64 -9.86
CA SER A 61 -24.99 21.82 -8.47
C SER A 61 -25.51 20.75 -7.50
N ALA A 62 -26.76 20.28 -7.67
CA ALA A 62 -27.33 19.22 -6.84
C ALA A 62 -26.70 17.85 -7.17
N PHE A 63 -26.42 17.60 -8.44
CA PHE A 63 -25.65 16.43 -8.87
C PHE A 63 -24.20 16.49 -8.40
N HIS A 64 -23.56 17.67 -8.46
CA HIS A 64 -22.21 17.85 -7.92
C HIS A 64 -22.19 17.62 -6.40
N SER A 65 -23.18 18.13 -5.67
CA SER A 65 -23.33 17.85 -4.23
C SER A 65 -23.54 16.36 -3.95
N LEU A 66 -24.39 15.68 -4.73
CA LEU A 66 -24.64 14.25 -4.58
C LEU A 66 -23.38 13.43 -4.89
N THR A 67 -22.69 13.74 -5.98
CA THR A 67 -21.43 13.07 -6.32
C THR A 67 -20.36 13.35 -5.27
N SER A 68 -20.21 14.58 -4.77
CA SER A 68 -19.27 14.86 -3.68
C SER A 68 -19.63 14.09 -2.41
N THR A 69 -20.92 13.98 -2.07
CA THR A 69 -21.37 13.17 -0.93
C THR A 69 -21.11 11.68 -1.16
N ILE A 70 -21.29 11.16 -2.38
CA ILE A 70 -20.99 9.77 -2.74
C ILE A 70 -19.47 9.53 -2.71
N PHE A 71 -18.65 10.48 -3.17
CA PHE A 71 -17.20 10.37 -3.12
C PHE A 71 -16.68 10.44 -1.67
N GLU A 72 -17.21 11.35 -0.86
CA GLU A 72 -16.86 11.52 0.56
C GLU A 72 -17.32 10.33 1.43
N ASN A 73 -18.43 9.70 1.03
CA ASN A 73 -18.95 8.48 1.65
C ASN A 73 -18.63 7.21 0.86
N ARG A 74 -17.73 7.24 -0.12
CA ARG A 74 -17.31 6.05 -0.90
C ARG A 74 -16.75 4.94 -0.01
N HIS A 75 -16.26 5.34 1.16
CA HIS A 75 -15.74 4.48 2.21
C HIS A 75 -16.82 3.85 3.10
N VAL A 76 -18.03 4.44 3.14
CA VAL A 76 -19.19 3.87 3.82
C VAL A 76 -19.82 2.88 2.85
N ARG A 77 -19.40 1.61 2.91
CA ARG A 77 -20.03 0.56 2.10
C ARG A 77 -21.53 0.52 2.43
N ALA A 78 -22.36 0.55 1.40
CA ALA A 78 -23.78 0.25 1.50
C ALA A 78 -23.93 -1.25 1.81
N GLY A 79 -23.78 -1.61 3.08
CA GLY A 79 -23.81 -2.98 3.55
C GLY A 79 -23.55 -3.04 5.06
N THR A 80 -24.30 -3.89 5.75
CA THR A 80 -24.45 -4.08 7.20
C THR A 80 -23.16 -4.42 8.00
N ALA A 81 -21.97 -4.41 7.39
CA ALA A 81 -20.72 -4.80 8.04
C ALA A 81 -19.98 -3.60 8.65
N LYS A 82 -19.74 -3.64 9.96
CA LYS A 82 -19.00 -2.61 10.70
C LYS A 82 -17.51 -2.64 10.33
N GLN A 83 -17.02 -1.60 9.65
CA GLN A 83 -15.61 -1.48 9.22
C GLN A 83 -14.61 -1.44 10.40
N TRP A 84 -14.99 -0.82 11.51
CA TRP A 84 -14.18 -0.74 12.74
C TRP A 84 -14.52 -1.85 13.73
N THR A 85 -14.25 -3.10 13.33
CA THR A 85 -14.13 -4.26 14.23
C THR A 85 -12.66 -4.43 14.64
N PHE A 86 -12.38 -5.25 15.66
CA PHE A 86 -10.99 -5.49 16.09
C PHE A 86 -10.09 -6.03 14.95
N PRO A 87 -10.50 -7.02 14.14
CA PRO A 87 -9.70 -7.47 13.00
C PRO A 87 -9.46 -6.36 11.95
N GLY A 88 -10.48 -5.55 11.66
CA GLY A 88 -10.35 -4.40 10.75
C GLY A 88 -9.41 -3.31 11.29
N ALA A 89 -9.47 -3.04 12.60
CA ALA A 89 -8.59 -2.08 13.27
C ALA A 89 -7.14 -2.60 13.37
N PHE A 90 -6.95 -3.90 13.58
CA PHE A 90 -5.63 -4.54 13.55
C PHE A 90 -5.00 -4.44 12.15
N TYR A 91 -5.76 -4.81 11.11
CA TYR A 91 -5.35 -4.66 9.72
C TYR A 91 -4.97 -3.21 9.40
N PHE A 92 -5.83 -2.25 9.77
CA PHE A 92 -5.51 -0.82 9.61
C PHE A 92 -4.20 -0.43 10.33
N SER A 93 -3.99 -0.90 11.56
CA SER A 93 -2.77 -0.62 12.32
C SER A 93 -1.53 -1.19 11.63
N THR A 94 -1.63 -2.41 11.08
CA THR A 94 -0.55 -3.01 10.28
C THR A 94 -0.23 -2.15 9.07
N LEU A 95 -1.23 -1.70 8.30
CA LEU A 95 -1.01 -0.86 7.11
C LEU A 95 -0.34 0.48 7.41
N VAL A 96 -0.69 1.09 8.55
CA VAL A 96 -0.08 2.34 9.01
C VAL A 96 1.40 2.12 9.34
N VAL A 97 1.71 1.02 10.02
CA VAL A 97 3.09 0.70 10.44
C VAL A 97 3.95 0.22 9.28
N THR A 98 3.37 -0.52 8.33
CA THR A 98 4.06 -1.00 7.11
C THR A 98 4.13 0.03 6.00
N LEU A 99 3.52 1.21 6.18
CA LEU A 99 3.46 2.30 5.20
C LEU A 99 2.76 1.93 3.87
N ILE A 100 1.97 0.86 3.84
CA ILE A 100 1.19 0.46 2.64
C ILE A 100 -0.01 1.39 2.44
N GLY A 101 -0.70 1.73 3.54
CA GLY A 101 -1.60 2.89 3.58
C GLY A 101 -2.78 2.96 2.59
N TYR A 102 -3.48 1.87 2.23
CA TYR A 102 -4.58 1.76 1.21
C TYR A 102 -5.72 2.81 1.17
N GLY A 103 -5.74 3.88 1.97
CA GLY A 103 -6.62 5.04 1.82
C GLY A 103 -8.14 4.81 1.99
N HIS A 104 -8.60 3.56 2.11
CA HIS A 104 -10.01 3.20 2.15
C HIS A 104 -10.62 3.29 3.57
N THR A 105 -9.76 3.27 4.60
CA THR A 105 -10.12 3.39 6.01
C THR A 105 -9.29 4.50 6.64
N THR A 106 -9.89 5.66 6.93
CA THR A 106 -9.18 6.77 7.58
C THR A 106 -9.95 7.21 8.83
N PRO A 107 -9.28 7.42 9.98
CA PRO A 107 -9.95 7.92 11.18
C PRO A 107 -10.55 9.31 10.90
N LYS A 108 -11.87 9.42 11.02
CA LYS A 108 -12.61 10.68 10.79
C LYS A 108 -12.72 11.54 12.06
N THR A 109 -12.44 11.00 13.24
CA THR A 109 -12.54 11.72 14.52
C THR A 109 -11.39 12.71 14.68
N SER A 110 -11.73 14.01 14.58
CA SER A 110 -10.74 15.10 14.56
C SER A 110 -10.14 15.40 15.93
N MET A 111 -10.94 15.64 16.98
CA MET A 111 -10.49 15.80 18.37
C MET A 111 -11.68 16.00 19.33
N TYR A 112 -11.71 15.31 20.46
CA TYR A 112 -12.44 15.73 21.65
C TYR A 112 -11.51 15.58 22.88
N CYS A 113 -11.60 16.52 23.82
CA CYS A 113 -10.80 16.48 25.03
C CYS A 113 -11.53 15.62 26.07
N CYS A 114 -10.95 14.49 26.47
CA CYS A 114 -11.45 13.74 27.63
C CYS A 114 -10.46 13.88 28.78
N SER A 115 -10.92 14.44 29.88
CA SER A 115 -10.19 14.45 31.14
C SER A 115 -10.50 13.15 31.88
N PHE A 116 -9.50 12.27 32.02
CA PHE A 116 -9.62 11.10 32.87
C PHE A 116 -8.90 11.38 34.20
N THR A 117 -9.65 11.43 35.29
CA THR A 117 -9.10 11.59 36.64
C THR A 117 -8.95 10.22 37.27
N MET A 118 -7.71 9.75 37.41
CA MET A 118 -7.37 8.55 38.19
C MET A 118 -6.28 8.92 39.19
N ASN A 119 -6.51 8.68 40.48
CA ASN A 119 -5.57 8.92 41.60
C ASN A 119 -4.96 10.34 41.64
N LYS A 120 -5.81 11.39 41.64
CA LYS A 120 -5.40 12.83 41.73
C LYS A 120 -4.45 13.33 40.63
N LYS A 121 -4.15 12.54 39.59
CA LYS A 121 -3.45 12.99 38.39
C LYS A 121 -4.48 13.23 37.30
N VAL A 122 -4.58 14.48 36.83
CA VAL A 122 -5.38 14.83 35.66
C VAL A 122 -4.57 14.44 34.44
N LEU A 123 -4.95 13.34 33.79
CA LEU A 123 -4.41 12.98 32.49
C LEU A 123 -5.37 13.54 31.43
N VAL A 124 -4.93 14.62 30.78
CA VAL A 124 -5.60 15.13 29.58
C VAL A 124 -5.21 14.20 28.44
N ILE A 125 -6.14 13.37 27.98
CA ILE A 125 -5.94 12.50 26.82
C ILE A 125 -6.66 13.17 25.64
N LEU A 126 -5.93 13.49 24.58
CA LEU A 126 -6.55 13.90 23.32
C LEU A 126 -7.25 12.68 22.71
N VAL A 127 -8.58 12.64 22.78
CA VAL A 127 -9.38 11.56 22.18
C VAL A 127 -9.67 11.95 20.74
N GLY A 128 -8.76 11.57 19.83
CA GLY A 128 -8.90 11.78 18.40
C GLY A 128 -8.17 10.70 17.63
N GLY A 129 -8.88 10.00 16.75
CA GLY A 129 -8.29 8.90 15.95
C GLY A 129 -7.18 9.39 15.04
N LYS A 130 -7.26 10.64 14.55
CA LYS A 130 -6.20 11.26 13.74
C LYS A 130 -4.92 11.52 14.55
N ILE A 131 -5.04 12.08 15.74
CA ILE A 131 -3.90 12.41 16.62
C ILE A 131 -3.24 11.13 17.12
N PHE A 132 -4.04 10.14 17.52
CA PHE A 132 -3.53 8.81 17.87
C PHE A 132 -2.77 8.18 16.70
N CYS A 133 -3.33 8.23 15.49
CA CYS A 133 -2.67 7.69 14.30
C CYS A 133 -1.33 8.39 14.01
N MET A 134 -1.25 9.72 14.15
CA MET A 134 0.00 10.46 13.99
C MET A 134 1.06 10.01 15.01
N ALA A 135 0.71 9.97 16.30
CA ALA A 135 1.64 9.52 17.35
C ALA A 135 2.05 8.05 17.19
N TYR A 136 1.09 7.20 16.84
CA TYR A 136 1.31 5.77 16.56
C TYR A 136 2.26 5.55 15.39
N THR A 137 2.14 6.34 14.32
CA THR A 137 3.02 6.25 13.14
C THR A 137 4.45 6.67 13.48
N VAL A 138 4.63 7.74 14.26
CA VAL A 138 5.95 8.24 14.66
C VAL A 138 6.76 7.19 15.41
N ALA A 139 6.14 6.41 16.31
CA ALA A 139 6.83 5.33 17.00
C ALA A 139 6.84 4.01 16.20
N GLY A 140 5.74 3.70 15.51
CA GLY A 140 5.54 2.42 14.83
C GLY A 140 6.43 2.23 13.62
N VAL A 141 6.61 3.25 12.78
CA VAL A 141 7.42 3.16 11.55
C VAL A 141 8.88 2.85 11.85
N PRO A 142 9.59 3.56 12.76
CA PRO A 142 10.97 3.21 13.12
C PRO A 142 11.09 1.81 13.73
N LEU A 143 10.16 1.41 14.60
CA LEU A 143 10.16 0.08 15.20
C LEU A 143 10.02 -1.02 14.13
N ASN A 144 9.13 -0.81 13.16
CA ASN A 144 8.94 -1.73 12.05
C ASN A 144 10.17 -1.79 11.13
N LEU A 145 10.83 -0.67 10.87
CA LEU A 145 12.09 -0.65 10.10
C LEU A 145 13.21 -1.43 10.80
N ILE A 146 13.37 -1.25 12.12
CA ILE A 146 14.36 -2.01 12.90
C ILE A 146 14.02 -3.50 12.90
N MET A 147 12.74 -3.85 13.07
CA MET A 147 12.28 -5.24 12.98
C MET A 147 12.54 -5.82 11.59
N PHE A 148 12.28 -5.07 10.51
CA PHE A 148 12.50 -5.50 9.14
C PHE A 148 14.00 -5.73 8.86
N GLN A 149 14.86 -4.82 9.30
CA GLN A 149 16.31 -4.99 9.21
C GLN A 149 16.78 -6.26 9.92
N SER A 150 16.39 -6.45 11.20
CA SER A 150 16.80 -7.64 11.96
C SER A 150 16.26 -8.94 11.36
N THR A 151 15.03 -8.91 10.85
CA THR A 151 14.43 -10.04 10.12
C THR A 151 15.21 -10.34 8.84
N GLY A 152 15.59 -9.33 8.07
CA GLY A 152 16.38 -9.47 6.85
C GLY A 152 17.76 -10.10 7.11
N GLU A 153 18.46 -9.67 8.16
CA GLU A 153 19.75 -10.26 8.57
C GLU A 153 19.61 -11.73 8.97
N ARG A 154 18.56 -12.07 9.72
CA ARG A 154 18.24 -13.45 10.10
C ARG A 154 17.89 -14.31 8.89
N LEU A 155 17.08 -13.79 7.96
CA LEU A 155 16.75 -14.49 6.71
C LEU A 155 17.99 -14.76 5.88
N ASN A 156 18.87 -13.78 5.71
CA ASN A 156 20.13 -13.95 4.98
C ASN A 156 21.04 -15.03 5.63
N THR A 157 21.07 -15.07 6.97
CA THR A 157 21.78 -16.11 7.72
C THR A 157 21.17 -17.50 7.50
N ILE A 158 19.85 -17.61 7.54
CA ILE A 158 19.13 -18.87 7.29
C ILE A 158 19.38 -19.35 5.85
N ILE A 159 19.27 -18.46 4.86
CA ILE A 159 19.56 -18.77 3.45
C ILE A 159 21.00 -19.25 3.30
N SER A 160 21.96 -18.56 3.90
CA SER A 160 23.37 -18.96 3.89
C SER A 160 23.58 -20.35 4.49
N PHE A 161 22.91 -20.64 5.61
CA PHE A 161 22.98 -21.94 6.26
C PHE A 161 22.39 -23.07 5.39
N VAL A 162 21.20 -22.84 4.82
CA VAL A 162 20.52 -23.79 3.93
C VAL A 162 21.35 -24.03 2.66
N LEU A 163 21.87 -22.98 2.03
CA LEU A 163 22.74 -23.10 0.86
C LEU A 163 24.01 -23.88 1.17
N THR A 164 24.62 -23.64 2.33
CA THR A 164 25.82 -24.39 2.75
C THR A 164 25.50 -25.88 2.96
N ARG A 165 24.35 -26.19 3.58
CA ARG A 165 23.86 -27.57 3.75
C ARG A 165 23.61 -28.24 2.39
N LEU A 166 22.92 -27.56 1.47
CA LEU A 166 22.67 -28.06 0.12
C LEU A 166 23.98 -28.30 -0.65
N LYS A 167 24.90 -27.33 -0.64
CA LYS A 167 26.22 -27.48 -1.29
C LYS A 167 27.02 -28.66 -0.74
N ARG A 168 26.92 -28.92 0.57
CA ARG A 168 27.54 -30.08 1.22
C ARG A 168 26.88 -31.38 0.78
N LEU A 169 25.55 -31.43 0.70
CA LEU A 169 24.79 -32.59 0.21
C LEU A 169 25.12 -32.93 -1.25
N PHE A 170 25.28 -31.91 -2.10
CA PHE A 170 25.64 -32.07 -3.52
C PHE A 170 27.15 -32.19 -3.76
N GLY A 171 27.99 -32.24 -2.72
CA GLY A 171 29.43 -32.49 -2.85
C GLY A 171 30.24 -31.37 -3.52
N PHE A 172 29.76 -30.12 -3.53
CA PHE A 172 30.48 -29.01 -4.16
C PHE A 172 31.80 -28.70 -3.42
N ARG A 173 32.90 -28.57 -4.19
CA ARG A 173 34.24 -28.24 -3.66
C ARG A 173 34.33 -26.85 -3.00
N ARG A 174 33.44 -25.91 -3.33
CA ARG A 174 33.38 -24.56 -2.73
C ARG A 174 32.19 -24.45 -1.78
N GLN A 175 32.47 -24.48 -0.47
CA GLN A 175 31.43 -24.40 0.56
C GLN A 175 31.11 -22.96 1.01
N LYS A 176 31.93 -21.96 0.64
CA LYS A 176 31.64 -20.57 0.96
C LYS A 176 30.55 -20.03 0.03
N VAL A 177 29.49 -19.48 0.62
CA VAL A 177 28.40 -18.84 -0.12
C VAL A 177 28.85 -17.45 -0.56
N THR A 178 28.66 -17.12 -1.83
CA THR A 178 29.03 -15.82 -2.41
C THR A 178 27.85 -14.85 -2.30
N GLY A 179 28.09 -13.54 -2.17
CA GLY A 179 27.02 -12.53 -2.14
C GLY A 179 26.08 -12.61 -3.35
N PHE A 180 26.62 -12.93 -4.54
CA PHE A 180 25.83 -13.16 -5.74
C PHE A 180 24.85 -14.34 -5.61
N GLU A 181 25.24 -15.42 -4.94
CA GLU A 181 24.37 -16.59 -4.72
C GLU A 181 23.24 -16.27 -3.74
N LEU A 182 23.51 -15.43 -2.74
CA LEU A 182 22.49 -14.94 -1.81
C LEU A 182 21.48 -14.06 -2.53
N ILE A 183 21.94 -13.08 -3.32
CA ILE A 183 21.08 -12.20 -4.12
C ILE A 183 20.25 -13.02 -5.11
N ALA A 184 20.84 -14.01 -5.78
CA ALA A 184 20.12 -14.87 -6.73
C ALA A 184 19.02 -15.70 -6.05
N VAL A 185 19.29 -16.26 -4.86
CA VAL A 185 18.27 -17.00 -4.10
C VAL A 185 17.19 -16.08 -3.59
N GLU A 186 17.54 -14.91 -3.07
CA GLU A 186 16.58 -13.91 -2.60
C GLU A 186 15.65 -13.45 -3.73
N PHE A 187 16.20 -13.16 -4.90
CA PHE A 187 15.41 -12.83 -6.09
C PHE A 187 14.51 -13.99 -6.54
N GLY A 188 15.02 -15.22 -6.50
CA GLY A 188 14.25 -16.42 -6.83
C GLY A 188 13.08 -16.65 -5.86
N MET A 189 13.33 -16.52 -4.56
CA MET A 189 12.31 -16.65 -3.51
C MET A 189 11.22 -15.59 -3.66
N THR A 190 11.60 -14.33 -3.89
CA THR A 190 10.66 -13.24 -4.17
C THR A 190 9.82 -13.51 -5.41
N THR A 191 10.44 -14.00 -6.50
CA THR A 191 9.71 -14.36 -7.72
C THR A 191 8.70 -15.48 -7.47
N MET A 192 9.08 -16.51 -6.71
CA MET A 192 8.17 -17.59 -6.32
C MET A 192 7.01 -17.09 -5.44
N LEU A 193 7.26 -16.16 -4.52
CA LEU A 193 6.22 -15.55 -3.70
C LEU A 193 5.21 -14.77 -4.56
N ILE A 194 5.69 -13.96 -5.51
CA ILE A 194 4.83 -13.18 -6.40
C ILE A 194 4.00 -14.13 -7.28
N LEU A 195 4.63 -15.10 -7.95
CA LEU A 195 3.91 -16.05 -8.81
C LEU A 195 2.93 -16.93 -8.04
N GLY A 196 3.33 -17.40 -6.85
CA GLY A 196 2.48 -18.18 -5.95
C GLY A 196 1.27 -17.38 -5.45
N GLY A 197 1.49 -16.15 -4.99
CA GLY A 197 0.41 -15.23 -4.60
C GLY A 197 -0.54 -14.96 -5.76
N SER A 198 0.01 -14.72 -6.96
CA SER A 198 -0.78 -14.49 -8.18
C SER A 198 -1.67 -15.67 -8.54
N PHE A 199 -1.17 -16.90 -8.39
CA PHE A 199 -1.95 -18.10 -8.63
C PHE A 199 -3.12 -18.23 -7.63
N ILE A 200 -2.88 -17.93 -6.36
CA ILE A 200 -3.91 -17.94 -5.32
C ILE A 200 -4.98 -16.89 -5.61
N PHE A 201 -4.59 -15.64 -5.88
CA PHE A 201 -5.52 -14.55 -6.15
C PHE A 201 -6.30 -14.75 -7.45
N CYS A 202 -5.66 -15.25 -8.50
CA CYS A 202 -6.34 -15.56 -9.76
C CYS A 202 -7.49 -16.56 -9.55
N LYS A 203 -7.29 -17.56 -8.68
CA LYS A 203 -8.31 -18.56 -8.37
C LYS A 203 -9.39 -18.06 -7.42
N GLN A 204 -9.01 -17.29 -6.38
CA GLN A 204 -9.95 -16.83 -5.35
C GLN A 204 -10.83 -15.68 -5.87
N GLU A 205 -10.24 -14.71 -6.55
CA GLU A 205 -10.90 -13.44 -6.92
C GLU A 205 -11.39 -13.41 -8.37
N LYS A 206 -11.18 -14.50 -9.13
CA LYS A 206 -11.50 -14.61 -10.56
C LYS A 206 -10.87 -13.51 -11.42
N TRP A 207 -9.75 -12.96 -10.97
CA TRP A 207 -8.99 -11.96 -11.71
C TRP A 207 -8.24 -12.59 -12.88
N THR A 208 -7.91 -11.78 -13.88
CA THR A 208 -6.97 -12.24 -14.91
C THR A 208 -5.60 -12.50 -14.28
N TYR A 209 -4.82 -13.39 -14.89
CA TYR A 209 -3.50 -13.73 -14.38
C TYR A 209 -2.56 -12.52 -14.31
N PHE A 210 -2.67 -11.60 -15.28
CA PHE A 210 -1.90 -10.37 -15.33
C PHE A 210 -2.24 -9.42 -14.17
N GLU A 211 -3.53 -9.20 -13.90
CA GLU A 211 -3.98 -8.38 -12.76
C GLU A 211 -3.51 -8.96 -11.42
N SER A 212 -3.50 -10.29 -11.30
CA SER A 212 -3.07 -10.98 -10.08
C SER A 212 -1.55 -10.87 -9.84
N ILE A 213 -0.75 -10.94 -10.91
CA ILE A 213 0.70 -10.67 -10.87
C ILE A 213 0.96 -9.22 -10.52
N TYR A 214 0.28 -8.31 -11.19
CA TYR A 214 0.44 -6.88 -10.93
C TYR A 214 0.13 -6.58 -9.47
N TYR A 215 -1.01 -7.03 -8.95
CA TYR A 215 -1.40 -6.89 -7.55
C TYR A 215 -0.35 -7.47 -6.59
N SER A 216 0.09 -8.72 -6.80
CA SER A 216 1.09 -9.35 -5.94
C SER A 216 2.44 -8.60 -5.96
N PHE A 217 2.83 -8.05 -7.12
CA PHE A 217 4.04 -7.27 -7.30
C PHE A 217 3.98 -5.92 -6.57
N VAL A 218 2.92 -5.12 -6.78
CA VAL A 218 2.79 -3.82 -6.09
C VAL A 218 2.64 -4.00 -4.58
N THR A 219 1.91 -5.02 -4.11
CA THR A 219 1.84 -5.33 -2.66
C THR A 219 3.19 -5.70 -2.08
N PHE A 220 4.00 -6.51 -2.78
CA PHE A 220 5.34 -6.90 -2.32
C PHE A 220 6.27 -5.69 -2.15
N TRP A 221 6.21 -4.74 -3.09
CA TRP A 221 7.00 -3.50 -3.04
C TRP A 221 6.37 -2.40 -2.19
N THR A 222 5.31 -2.70 -1.43
CA THR A 222 4.56 -1.74 -0.62
C THR A 222 4.04 -0.54 -1.42
N ILE A 223 3.82 -0.72 -2.72
CA ILE A 223 3.23 0.28 -3.61
C ILE A 223 1.71 0.17 -3.51
N GLU A 224 1.06 1.28 -3.20
CA GLU A 224 -0.39 1.35 -3.01
C GLU A 224 -1.12 1.52 -4.36
N TYR A 225 -1.99 0.56 -4.73
CA TYR A 225 -2.88 0.69 -5.89
C TYR A 225 -4.34 0.43 -5.50
N ASN A 226 -5.08 1.52 -5.27
CA ASN A 226 -6.42 1.50 -4.66
C ASN A 226 -7.54 1.00 -5.57
N SER A 227 -7.34 0.92 -6.89
CA SER A 227 -8.41 0.53 -7.82
C SER A 227 -8.65 -0.97 -7.88
N ILE A 228 -7.65 -1.83 -7.61
CA ILE A 228 -7.81 -3.28 -7.59
C ILE A 228 -8.44 -3.74 -6.26
N GLN A 229 -7.99 -3.16 -5.13
CA GLN A 229 -8.47 -3.53 -3.79
C GLN A 229 -9.98 -3.27 -3.57
N GLN A 230 -10.52 -2.24 -4.23
CA GLN A 230 -11.95 -1.94 -4.17
C GLN A 230 -12.84 -3.03 -4.78
N HIS A 231 -12.31 -3.86 -5.67
CA HIS A 231 -13.02 -5.00 -6.24
C HIS A 231 -12.94 -6.24 -5.31
N THR A 232 -11.84 -6.43 -4.59
CA THR A 232 -11.57 -7.55 -3.66
C THR A 232 -12.30 -7.41 -2.33
N ASP A 233 -12.38 -6.20 -1.80
CA ASP A 233 -12.84 -6.02 -0.42
C ASP A 233 -14.34 -6.34 -0.19
N GLY A 234 -15.14 -6.42 -1.26
CA GLY A 234 -16.51 -6.92 -1.18
C GLY A 234 -16.58 -8.42 -0.84
N HIS A 235 -15.54 -9.18 -1.20
CA HIS A 235 -15.47 -10.63 -1.04
C HIS A 235 -14.57 -11.07 0.13
N PHE A 236 -13.49 -10.35 0.43
CA PHE A 236 -12.57 -10.71 1.53
C PHE A 236 -13.18 -10.51 2.92
N GLN A 237 -14.06 -9.51 3.11
CA GLN A 237 -14.79 -9.32 4.38
C GLN A 237 -15.95 -10.31 4.56
N SER A 238 -16.47 -10.90 3.48
CA SER A 238 -17.49 -11.95 3.55
C SER A 238 -16.91 -13.34 3.80
N LEU A 239 -15.59 -13.51 3.70
CA LEU A 239 -14.88 -14.75 4.08
C LEU A 239 -14.39 -14.77 5.54
N ILE A 240 -14.32 -13.61 6.20
CA ILE A 240 -13.84 -13.45 7.59
C ILE A 240 -15.02 -13.39 8.59
N ILE A 241 -16.27 -13.40 8.11
CA ILE A 241 -17.49 -13.46 8.92
C ILE A 241 -18.23 -14.76 8.62
#